data_AF-A0A3B9T085-F1
#
_entry.id   AF-A0A3B9T085-F1
#
_cell.length_a   1.000
_cell.length_b   1.000
_cell.length_c   1.000
_cell.angle_alpha   90.00
_cell.angle_beta   90.00
_cell.angle_gamma   90.00
#
_symmetry.space_group_name_H-M   'P 1'
#
loop_
_entity.id
_entity.type
_entity.pdbx_description
1 polymer ?
#
loop_
_entity_poly.entity_id
_entity_poly.type
_entity_poly.pdbx_seq_one_letter_code
_entity_poly.pdbx_strand_id
1 'polypeptide(L)'
;MDIYSYLNSKDIAAYWDSLLAAERVKPDDLPYDMRPLKGFSLLMNGEMKSTNFLESYSNGLLDDLLYGGKEMKHPNILICSAADALKFVMSHFSDPKTGRAPQNTKSYAAISIQNSGDYNFGFTLSENRFCRGVLTLYFDDFEDPEVGVKLMNEQQAAQIIAFLRDHSTVDTMLIHCFAGKSRSAAVGKFAAELYGLPEPECPYYNTWVYQMLHRVNLVIENSHNVQDFEHQS
;
A
#
# COMPACT_ATOMS: atom_id res chain seq x y z
N MET A 1 -2.30 14.49 -22.44
CA MET A 1 -0.83 14.42 -22.53
C MET A 1 -0.40 13.63 -21.32
N ASP A 2 0.07 12.41 -21.56
CA ASP A 2 -0.04 11.27 -20.65
C ASP A 2 1.31 10.98 -19.96
N ILE A 3 1.29 10.87 -18.64
CA ILE A 3 2.50 10.71 -17.80
C ILE A 3 3.06 9.27 -17.94
N TYR A 4 2.29 8.34 -18.50
CA TYR A 4 2.72 6.96 -18.77
C TYR A 4 3.62 6.77 -20.00
N SER A 5 4.04 7.85 -20.65
CA SER A 5 4.94 7.78 -21.80
C SER A 5 6.43 7.55 -21.47
N TYR A 6 6.81 7.34 -20.20
CA TYR A 6 8.22 7.39 -19.79
C TYR A 6 8.81 6.20 -19.02
N LEU A 7 8.08 5.10 -18.79
CA LEU A 7 8.71 3.89 -18.23
C LEU A 7 8.20 2.65 -18.96
N ASN A 8 8.91 2.30 -20.03
CA ASN A 8 8.78 1.02 -20.71
C ASN A 8 9.36 -0.09 -19.79
N SER A 9 8.90 -1.34 -19.92
CA SER A 9 9.49 -2.50 -19.21
C SER A 9 11.00 -2.62 -19.45
N LYS A 10 11.48 -2.11 -20.59
CA LYS A 10 12.91 -1.95 -20.90
C LYS A 10 13.65 -0.96 -20.00
N ASP A 11 12.98 0.08 -19.51
CA ASP A 11 13.59 1.10 -18.63
C ASP A 11 13.73 0.58 -17.20
N ILE A 12 12.80 -0.27 -16.75
CA ILE A 12 12.90 -0.98 -15.46
C ILE A 12 14.01 -2.03 -15.52
N ALA A 13 14.07 -2.83 -16.59
CA ALA A 13 15.15 -3.79 -16.79
C ALA A 13 16.52 -3.09 -16.89
N ALA A 14 16.63 -1.98 -17.62
CA ALA A 14 17.86 -1.19 -17.73
C ALA A 14 18.26 -0.52 -16.39
N TYR A 15 17.28 -0.09 -15.59
CA TYR A 15 17.53 0.39 -14.23
C TYR A 15 18.10 -0.72 -13.34
N TRP A 16 17.55 -1.93 -13.40
CA TRP A 16 18.05 -3.10 -12.64
C TRP A 16 19.42 -3.58 -13.14
N ASP A 17 19.65 -3.63 -14.45
CA ASP A 17 20.95 -3.94 -15.05
C ASP A 17 22.01 -2.89 -14.66
N SER A 18 21.64 -1.62 -14.54
CA SER A 18 22.54 -0.55 -14.07
C SER A 18 22.90 -0.67 -12.58
N LEU A 19 21.97 -1.16 -11.76
CA LEU A 19 22.17 -1.45 -10.33
C LEU A 19 23.07 -2.67 -10.13
N LEU A 20 22.92 -3.70 -10.97
CA LEU A 20 23.74 -4.92 -10.95
C LEU A 20 25.14 -4.70 -11.50
N ALA A 21 25.30 -3.83 -12.51
CA ALA A 21 26.60 -3.42 -13.05
C ALA A 21 27.39 -2.53 -12.07
N ALA A 22 26.71 -1.87 -11.13
CA ALA A 22 27.33 -1.11 -10.05
C ALA A 22 27.63 -2.02 -8.84
N GLU A 23 28.71 -2.82 -8.92
CA GLU A 23 29.20 -3.75 -7.88
C GLU A 23 29.58 -3.12 -6.50
N ARG A 24 28.87 -2.12 -5.98
CA ARG A 24 29.23 -1.43 -4.72
C ARG A 24 28.07 -1.09 -3.80
N VAL A 25 27.03 -1.91 -3.72
CA VAL A 25 26.08 -1.84 -2.61
C VAL A 25 26.08 -3.17 -1.87
N LYS A 26 26.50 -3.16 -0.60
CA LYS A 26 26.41 -4.36 0.23
C LYS A 26 24.93 -4.60 0.56
N PRO A 27 24.46 -5.86 0.64
CA PRO A 27 23.05 -6.17 0.94
C PRO A 27 22.49 -5.53 2.21
N ASP A 28 23.36 -5.22 3.18
CA ASP A 28 23.00 -4.59 4.45
C ASP A 28 22.80 -3.06 4.35
N ASP A 29 23.28 -2.45 3.27
CA ASP A 29 23.16 -1.01 2.98
C ASP A 29 21.88 -0.68 2.17
N LEU A 30 21.11 -1.71 1.79
CA LEU A 30 19.82 -1.54 1.13
C LEU A 30 18.70 -1.27 2.16
N PRO A 31 17.73 -0.41 1.83
CA PRO A 31 16.46 -0.29 2.56
C PRO A 31 15.84 -1.67 2.83
N TYR A 32 15.17 -1.86 3.98
CA TYR A 32 14.74 -3.19 4.45
C TYR A 32 13.80 -3.92 3.47
N ASP A 33 13.00 -3.15 2.74
CA ASP A 33 12.13 -3.52 1.62
C ASP A 33 12.88 -3.94 0.33
N MET A 34 14.18 -3.66 0.26
CA MET A 34 15.06 -4.03 -0.87
C MET A 34 16.13 -5.07 -0.51
N ARG A 35 16.09 -5.66 0.70
CA ARG A 35 16.95 -6.79 1.02
C ARG A 35 16.54 -8.01 0.18
N PRO A 36 17.49 -8.78 -0.38
CA PRO A 36 17.17 -9.91 -1.25
C PRO A 36 16.18 -10.88 -0.62
N LEU A 37 14.94 -10.86 -1.11
CA LEU A 37 14.01 -11.96 -0.87
C LEU A 37 14.60 -13.24 -1.48
N LYS A 38 14.19 -14.39 -0.98
CA LYS A 38 14.81 -15.69 -1.29
C LYS A 38 14.94 -15.95 -2.81
N GLY A 39 13.95 -15.53 -3.60
CA GLY A 39 13.97 -15.60 -5.07
C GLY A 39 15.03 -14.70 -5.74
N PHE A 40 15.33 -13.53 -5.16
CA PHE A 40 16.40 -12.65 -5.61
C PHE A 40 17.79 -13.24 -5.32
N SER A 41 17.95 -13.92 -4.18
CA SER A 41 19.19 -14.67 -3.88
C SER A 41 19.42 -15.81 -4.87
N LEU A 42 18.36 -16.55 -5.24
CA LEU A 42 18.43 -17.62 -6.25
C LEU A 42 18.78 -17.08 -7.65
N LEU A 43 18.24 -15.92 -8.03
CA LEU A 43 18.56 -15.22 -9.28
C LEU A 43 20.03 -14.76 -9.29
N MET A 44 20.50 -14.14 -8.21
CA MET A 44 21.88 -13.64 -8.07
C MET A 44 22.93 -14.77 -8.02
N ASN A 45 22.54 -15.95 -7.52
CA ASN A 45 23.40 -17.14 -7.49
C ASN A 45 23.33 -17.97 -8.78
N GLY A 46 22.56 -17.54 -9.78
CA GLY A 46 22.39 -18.25 -11.06
C GLY A 46 21.56 -19.54 -10.96
N GLU A 47 20.92 -19.77 -9.82
CA GLU A 47 20.06 -20.94 -9.55
C GLU A 47 18.64 -20.74 -10.11
N MET A 48 18.30 -19.52 -10.53
CA MET A 48 17.06 -19.18 -11.23
C MET A 48 17.38 -18.30 -12.44
N LYS A 49 16.76 -18.59 -13.59
CA LYS A 49 16.86 -17.72 -14.78
C LYS A 49 15.92 -16.52 -14.62
N SER A 50 16.34 -15.36 -15.12
CA SER A 50 15.56 -14.11 -15.07
C SER A 50 14.16 -14.23 -15.67
N THR A 51 14.02 -15.03 -16.73
CA THR A 51 12.73 -15.35 -17.36
C THR A 51 11.77 -16.05 -16.40
N ASN A 52 12.28 -16.98 -15.60
CA ASN A 52 11.47 -17.77 -14.67
C ASN A 52 11.09 -16.94 -13.42
N PHE A 53 11.92 -15.98 -13.04
CA PHE A 53 11.63 -15.04 -11.97
C PHE A 53 10.47 -14.10 -12.35
N LEU A 54 10.49 -13.57 -13.58
CA LEU A 54 9.42 -12.71 -14.10
C LEU A 54 8.12 -13.48 -14.33
N GLU A 55 8.18 -14.71 -14.84
CA GLU A 55 7.01 -15.57 -15.06
C GLU A 55 6.38 -16.05 -13.74
N SER A 56 7.18 -16.22 -12.69
CA SER A 56 6.65 -16.50 -11.34
C SER A 56 6.03 -15.25 -10.71
N TYR A 57 6.49 -14.05 -11.07
CA TYR A 57 5.94 -12.76 -10.61
C TYR A 57 4.56 -12.50 -11.17
N SER A 58 4.41 -12.67 -12.49
CA SER A 58 3.14 -12.43 -13.20
C SER A 58 2.05 -13.44 -12.80
N ASN A 59 2.42 -14.69 -12.53
CA ASN A 59 1.45 -15.73 -12.17
C ASN A 59 1.08 -15.81 -10.68
N GLY A 60 1.50 -14.84 -9.85
CA GLY A 60 1.26 -14.87 -8.40
C GLY A 60 1.97 -16.00 -7.64
N LEU A 61 2.76 -16.81 -8.33
CA LEU A 61 3.61 -17.88 -7.79
C LEU A 61 4.82 -17.33 -7.02
N LEU A 62 5.11 -16.03 -7.14
CA LEU A 62 6.20 -15.40 -6.38
C LEU A 62 5.90 -15.43 -4.88
N ASP A 63 4.65 -15.35 -4.44
CA ASP A 63 4.35 -15.40 -2.99
C ASP A 63 4.76 -16.75 -2.39
N ASP A 64 4.47 -17.86 -3.09
CA ASP A 64 4.90 -19.20 -2.68
C ASP A 64 6.42 -19.41 -2.79
N LEU A 65 7.07 -18.86 -3.81
CA LEU A 65 8.52 -18.96 -4.01
C LEU A 65 9.35 -18.04 -3.10
N LEU A 66 8.82 -16.86 -2.74
CA LEU A 66 9.47 -15.89 -1.85
C LEU A 66 9.27 -16.27 -0.39
N TYR A 67 8.09 -16.77 -0.02
CA TYR A 67 7.71 -17.01 1.37
C TYR A 67 7.56 -18.51 1.73
N GLY A 68 7.73 -19.41 0.77
CA GLY A 68 7.85 -20.85 1.02
C GLY A 68 6.59 -21.49 1.60
N GLY A 69 5.42 -21.17 1.05
CA GLY A 69 4.13 -21.70 1.51
C GLY A 69 3.76 -21.31 2.94
N LYS A 70 4.33 -20.22 3.49
CA LYS A 70 3.87 -19.63 4.74
C LYS A 70 2.65 -18.77 4.46
N GLU A 71 1.60 -19.00 5.25
CA GLU A 71 0.39 -18.18 5.30
C GLU A 71 0.77 -16.69 5.32
N MET A 72 0.33 -15.95 4.30
CA MET A 72 0.60 -14.52 4.19
C MET A 72 -0.09 -13.81 5.35
N LYS A 73 0.72 -13.20 6.22
CA LYS A 73 0.19 -12.42 7.34
C LYS A 73 -0.37 -11.12 6.79
N HIS A 74 -1.69 -11.07 6.61
CA HIS A 74 -2.40 -9.84 6.26
C HIS A 74 -2.55 -8.93 7.50
N PRO A 75 -2.62 -7.60 7.29
CA PRO A 75 -2.75 -6.67 8.39
C PRO A 75 -4.17 -6.73 8.96
N ASN A 76 -4.30 -6.48 10.27
CA ASN A 76 -5.62 -6.18 10.83
C ASN A 76 -6.06 -4.81 10.30
N ILE A 77 -7.23 -4.74 9.66
CA ILE A 77 -7.77 -3.48 9.16
C ILE A 77 -8.46 -2.75 10.31
N LEU A 78 -7.97 -1.57 10.67
CA LEU A 78 -8.56 -0.70 11.68
C LEU A 78 -9.18 0.53 11.01
N ILE A 79 -10.50 0.51 10.89
CA ILE A 79 -11.29 1.65 10.38
C ILE A 79 -11.74 2.49 11.57
N CYS A 80 -11.38 3.78 11.62
CA CYS A 80 -11.76 4.62 12.76
C CYS A 80 -11.88 6.11 12.44
N SER A 81 -12.35 6.88 13.43
CA SER A 81 -12.39 8.35 13.38
C SER A 81 -10.98 8.94 13.50
N ALA A 82 -10.82 10.22 13.16
CA ALA A 82 -9.55 10.93 13.35
C ALA A 82 -9.15 11.00 14.83
N ALA A 83 -10.13 11.14 15.74
CA ALA A 83 -9.89 11.13 17.18
C ALA A 83 -9.37 9.77 17.67
N ASP A 84 -9.93 8.67 17.16
CA ASP A 84 -9.50 7.33 17.55
C ASP A 84 -8.17 6.93 16.87
N ALA A 85 -7.91 7.44 15.66
CA ALA A 85 -6.60 7.32 15.02
C ALA A 85 -5.52 7.97 15.88
N LEU A 86 -5.77 9.18 16.39
CA LEU A 86 -4.84 9.84 17.30
C LEU A 86 -4.61 9.03 18.59
N LYS A 87 -5.67 8.47 19.20
CA LYS A 87 -5.53 7.58 20.37
C LYS A 87 -4.69 6.34 20.05
N PHE A 88 -4.93 5.70 18.90
CA PHE A 88 -4.17 4.55 18.44
C PHE A 88 -2.69 4.88 18.27
N VAL A 89 -2.37 5.98 17.60
CA VAL A 89 -0.99 6.44 17.41
C VAL A 89 -0.34 6.76 18.76
N MET A 90 -1.05 7.44 19.65
CA MET A 90 -0.55 7.75 21.01
C MET A 90 -0.33 6.51 21.88
N SER A 91 -0.94 5.36 21.58
CA SER A 91 -0.64 4.10 22.27
C SER A 91 0.78 3.58 21.98
N HIS A 92 1.40 4.02 20.88
CA HIS A 92 2.80 3.72 20.52
C HIS A 92 3.79 4.73 21.10
N PHE A 93 3.29 5.78 21.78
CA PHE A 93 4.14 6.80 22.37
C PHE A 93 4.95 6.21 23.53
N SER A 94 6.26 6.41 23.46
CA SER A 94 7.21 6.09 24.52
C SER A 94 7.98 7.33 24.90
N ASP A 95 8.27 7.51 26.18
CA ASP A 95 9.14 8.57 26.67
C ASP A 95 10.27 7.96 27.50
N PRO A 96 11.48 7.83 26.92
CA PRO A 96 12.64 7.31 27.61
C PRO A 96 13.04 8.14 28.84
N LYS A 97 12.76 9.44 28.87
CA LYS A 97 13.13 10.33 29.98
C LYS A 97 12.27 10.08 31.22
N THR A 98 11.03 9.64 31.02
CA THR A 98 10.11 9.27 32.10
C THR A 98 10.02 7.76 32.32
N GLY A 99 10.75 6.96 31.53
CA GLY A 99 10.67 5.50 31.57
C GLY A 99 9.33 4.93 31.05
N ARG A 100 8.52 5.75 30.38
CA ARG A 100 7.22 5.33 29.85
C ARG A 100 7.42 4.46 28.62
N ALA A 101 7.16 3.16 28.78
CA ALA A 101 7.10 2.20 27.68
C ALA A 101 5.85 2.43 26.81
N PRO A 102 5.91 2.11 25.51
CA PRO A 102 4.73 2.17 24.64
C PRO A 102 3.73 1.08 25.05
N GLN A 103 2.44 1.38 24.98
CA GLN A 103 1.36 0.43 25.27
C GLN A 103 1.18 -0.56 24.11
N ASN A 104 1.43 -0.11 22.88
CA ASN A 104 1.41 -0.92 21.69
C ASN A 104 2.77 -0.89 20.99
N THR A 105 3.26 -2.06 20.59
CA THR A 105 4.55 -2.24 19.91
C THR A 105 4.40 -2.85 18.53
N LYS A 106 3.17 -3.15 18.11
CA LYS A 106 2.86 -3.68 16.79
C LYS A 106 3.16 -2.62 15.72
N SER A 107 3.60 -3.09 14.56
CA SER A 107 3.82 -2.24 13.39
C SER A 107 2.50 -1.83 12.75
N TYR A 108 2.45 -0.63 12.17
CA TYR A 108 1.27 -0.19 11.43
C TYR A 108 1.65 0.66 10.23
N ALA A 109 0.76 0.75 9.26
CA ALA A 109 0.77 1.75 8.21
C ALA A 109 -0.55 2.53 8.27
N ALA A 110 -0.55 3.79 7.85
CA ALA A 110 -1.71 4.66 8.03
C ALA A 110 -2.15 5.33 6.71
N ILE A 111 -3.44 5.22 6.40
CA ILE A 111 -4.14 6.00 5.38
C ILE A 111 -4.99 7.06 6.09
N SER A 112 -4.65 8.33 5.87
CA SER A 112 -5.32 9.51 6.42
C SER A 112 -6.09 10.23 5.33
N ILE A 113 -7.42 10.24 5.41
CA ILE A 113 -8.30 10.88 4.42
C ILE A 113 -8.91 12.14 5.02
N GLN A 114 -8.57 13.29 4.45
CA GLN A 114 -8.99 14.62 4.90
C GLN A 114 -9.91 15.28 3.86
N ASN A 115 -10.72 16.24 4.29
CA ASN A 115 -11.46 17.11 3.36
C ASN A 115 -10.49 17.97 2.56
N SER A 116 -10.90 18.42 1.38
CA SER A 116 -10.04 19.19 0.48
C SER A 116 -9.90 20.68 0.86
N GLY A 117 -10.77 21.18 1.75
CA GLY A 117 -10.72 22.54 2.31
C GLY A 117 -9.85 22.65 3.58
N ASP A 118 -9.46 23.88 3.94
CA ASP A 118 -8.44 24.26 4.95
C ASP A 118 -8.60 23.71 6.39
N TYR A 119 -9.58 22.86 6.64
CA TYR A 119 -9.84 22.22 7.92
C TYR A 119 -9.09 20.89 8.03
N ASN A 120 -7.77 20.96 8.20
CA ASN A 120 -6.95 19.81 8.58
C ASN A 120 -7.35 19.31 9.99
N PHE A 121 -7.04 18.05 10.31
CA PHE A 121 -7.34 17.49 11.64
C PHE A 121 -6.52 18.08 12.80
N GLY A 122 -5.64 19.05 12.54
CA GLY A 122 -4.74 19.63 13.55
C GLY A 122 -3.57 18.72 13.95
N PHE A 123 -3.40 17.58 13.28
CA PHE A 123 -2.25 16.70 13.42
C PHE A 123 -1.85 16.10 12.06
N THR A 124 -0.61 15.63 11.97
CA THR A 124 -0.08 14.91 10.81
C THR A 124 0.61 13.66 11.31
N LEU A 125 0.39 12.55 10.61
CA LEU A 125 1.06 11.29 10.90
C LEU A 125 2.43 11.27 10.23
N SER A 126 3.40 10.67 10.90
CA SER A 126 4.75 10.48 10.36
C SER A 126 5.25 9.08 10.65
N GLU A 127 6.16 8.62 9.81
CA GLU A 127 6.83 7.34 9.97
C GLU A 127 7.76 7.33 11.19
N ASN A 128 7.92 6.13 11.76
CA ASN A 128 8.81 5.86 12.89
C ASN A 128 9.05 4.35 13.00
N ARG A 129 9.68 3.89 14.10
CA ARG A 129 9.94 2.46 14.33
C ARG A 129 8.70 1.55 14.31
N PHE A 130 7.52 2.09 14.60
CA PHE A 130 6.23 1.39 14.59
C PHE A 130 5.41 1.74 13.35
N CYS A 131 5.35 3.01 12.96
CA CYS A 131 4.67 3.51 11.76
C CYS A 131 5.55 3.30 10.52
N ARG A 132 5.22 2.28 9.71
CA ARG A 132 6.00 1.85 8.54
C ARG A 132 5.66 2.57 7.24
N GLY A 133 4.60 3.36 7.23
CA GLY A 133 4.21 4.16 6.08
C GLY A 133 3.02 5.06 6.40
N VAL A 134 2.95 6.21 5.74
CA VAL A 134 1.82 7.13 5.84
C VAL A 134 1.40 7.62 4.45
N LEU A 135 0.13 7.43 4.11
CA LEU A 135 -0.52 8.04 2.96
C LEU A 135 -1.55 9.06 3.44
N THR A 136 -1.39 10.33 3.03
CA THR A 136 -2.36 11.39 3.33
C THR A 136 -3.01 11.89 2.05
N LEU A 137 -4.34 11.89 2.00
CA LEU A 137 -5.13 12.24 0.83
C LEU A 137 -6.17 13.29 1.17
N TYR A 138 -6.50 14.12 0.18
CA TYR A 138 -7.41 15.26 0.31
C TYR A 138 -8.50 15.18 -0.76
N PHE A 139 -9.70 14.78 -0.32
CA PHE A 139 -10.93 14.75 -1.11
C PHE A 139 -12.15 14.74 -0.17
N ASP A 140 -13.25 15.34 -0.62
CA ASP A 140 -14.43 15.59 0.20
C ASP A 140 -15.33 14.36 0.30
N ASP A 141 -16.18 14.37 1.33
CA ASP A 141 -17.06 13.25 1.68
C ASP A 141 -18.37 13.27 0.89
N PHE A 142 -18.25 13.30 -0.43
CA PHE A 142 -19.38 13.34 -1.36
C PHE A 142 -19.31 12.16 -2.32
N GLU A 143 -20.46 11.79 -2.87
CA GLU A 143 -20.58 10.74 -3.90
C GLU A 143 -20.87 11.35 -5.28
N ASP A 144 -21.57 12.49 -5.30
CA ASP A 144 -21.94 13.19 -6.53
C ASP A 144 -21.04 14.43 -6.77
N PRO A 145 -20.77 14.76 -8.04
CA PRO A 145 -19.98 15.94 -8.37
C PRO A 145 -20.80 17.22 -8.12
N GLU A 146 -20.35 18.03 -7.18
CA GLU A 146 -20.92 19.34 -6.86
C GLU A 146 -19.89 20.47 -7.05
N VAL A 147 -20.37 21.70 -7.26
CA VAL A 147 -19.49 22.87 -7.44
C VAL A 147 -18.69 23.12 -6.15
N GLY A 148 -17.37 23.14 -6.28
CA GLY A 148 -16.46 23.37 -5.14
C GLY A 148 -16.15 22.11 -4.31
N VAL A 149 -16.71 20.96 -4.69
CA VAL A 149 -16.41 19.65 -4.07
C VAL A 149 -15.32 18.94 -4.87
N LYS A 150 -14.32 18.40 -4.16
CA LYS A 150 -13.27 17.58 -4.77
C LYS A 150 -13.51 16.10 -4.45
N LEU A 151 -14.06 15.36 -5.42
CA LEU A 151 -14.19 13.91 -5.31
C LEU A 151 -12.83 13.20 -5.42
N MET A 152 -12.77 11.96 -4.94
CA MET A 152 -11.60 11.10 -5.16
C MET A 152 -11.43 10.82 -6.65
N ASN A 153 -10.19 10.95 -7.15
CA ASN A 153 -9.85 10.67 -8.54
C ASN A 153 -9.04 9.36 -8.70
N GLU A 154 -8.77 8.98 -9.96
CA GLU A 154 -8.06 7.74 -10.29
C GLU A 154 -6.64 7.69 -9.74
N GLN A 155 -5.92 8.81 -9.75
CA GLN A 155 -4.56 8.89 -9.21
C GLN A 155 -4.56 8.59 -7.71
N GLN A 156 -5.51 9.16 -6.96
CA GLN A 156 -5.65 8.93 -5.52
C GLN A 156 -6.05 7.48 -5.23
N ALA A 157 -6.92 6.89 -6.05
CA ALA A 157 -7.27 5.48 -5.95
C ALA A 157 -6.05 4.57 -6.19
N ALA A 158 -5.24 4.85 -7.22
CA ALA A 158 -4.01 4.13 -7.49
C ALA A 158 -3.00 4.23 -6.32
N GLN A 159 -2.88 5.43 -5.72
CA GLN A 159 -2.04 5.63 -4.53
C GLN A 159 -2.49 4.77 -3.35
N ILE A 160 -3.81 4.67 -3.10
CA ILE A 160 -4.36 3.80 -2.05
C ILE A 160 -4.02 2.34 -2.34
N ILE A 161 -4.27 1.86 -3.56
CA ILE A 161 -4.05 0.46 -3.93
C ILE A 161 -2.57 0.09 -3.80
N ALA A 162 -1.67 0.93 -4.32
CA ALA A 162 -0.23 0.73 -4.17
C ALA A 162 0.17 0.68 -2.68
N PHE A 163 -0.27 1.65 -1.89
CA PHE A 163 0.04 1.70 -0.47
C PHE A 163 -0.44 0.46 0.31
N LEU A 164 -1.64 -0.04 0.01
CA LEU A 164 -2.16 -1.27 0.61
C LEU A 164 -1.30 -2.50 0.24
N ARG A 165 -0.80 -2.59 -0.99
CA ARG A 165 0.06 -3.70 -1.43
C ARG A 165 1.45 -3.62 -0.78
N ASP A 166 2.06 -2.43 -0.81
CA ASP A 166 3.41 -2.17 -0.29
C ASP A 166 3.51 -2.39 1.23
N HIS A 167 2.40 -2.21 1.95
CA HIS A 167 2.35 -2.36 3.41
C HIS A 167 1.52 -3.56 3.87
N SER A 168 1.36 -4.57 3.01
CA SER A 168 0.58 -5.79 3.32
C SER A 168 1.13 -6.62 4.49
N THR A 169 2.39 -6.40 4.92
CA THR A 169 3.03 -7.18 5.99
C THR A 169 3.01 -6.52 7.37
N VAL A 170 2.43 -5.32 7.52
CA VAL A 170 2.31 -4.66 8.83
C VAL A 170 1.32 -5.39 9.73
N ASP A 171 1.37 -5.18 11.05
CA ASP A 171 0.39 -5.81 11.95
C ASP A 171 -1.01 -5.15 11.85
N THR A 172 -1.06 -3.84 11.58
CA THR A 172 -2.30 -3.06 11.47
C THR A 172 -2.27 -2.08 10.30
N MET A 173 -3.29 -2.13 9.45
CA MET A 173 -3.58 -1.11 8.46
C MET A 173 -4.59 -0.13 9.06
N LEU A 174 -4.12 1.03 9.52
CA LEU A 174 -4.94 2.08 10.11
C LEU A 174 -5.53 2.93 8.98
N ILE A 175 -6.86 2.99 8.89
CA ILE A 175 -7.56 3.74 7.86
C ILE A 175 -8.54 4.68 8.55
N HIS A 176 -8.34 5.98 8.41
CA HIS A 176 -9.20 6.95 9.07
C HIS A 176 -9.64 8.08 8.16
N CYS A 177 -10.84 8.57 8.42
CA CYS A 177 -11.31 9.87 7.99
C CYS A 177 -11.81 10.65 9.20
N PHE A 178 -12.60 11.71 9.03
CA PHE A 178 -13.11 12.48 10.16
C PHE A 178 -13.92 11.60 11.15
N ALA A 179 -15.00 10.98 10.68
CA ALA A 179 -15.93 10.22 11.51
C ALA A 179 -15.69 8.69 11.51
N GLY A 180 -14.85 8.19 10.61
CA GLY A 180 -14.57 6.75 10.50
C GLY A 180 -15.65 5.91 9.82
N LYS A 181 -16.62 6.54 9.14
CA LYS A 181 -17.81 5.85 8.61
C LYS A 181 -17.98 5.89 7.10
N SER A 182 -17.47 6.89 6.39
CA SER A 182 -17.81 7.11 4.99
C SER A 182 -16.65 6.71 4.08
N ARG A 183 -15.70 7.63 3.87
CA ARG A 183 -14.50 7.41 3.04
C ARG A 183 -13.58 6.30 3.57
N SER A 184 -13.27 6.32 4.88
CA SER A 184 -12.40 5.29 5.47
C SER A 184 -13.04 3.90 5.47
N ALA A 185 -14.37 3.83 5.62
CA ALA A 185 -15.09 2.56 5.53
C ALA A 185 -15.02 1.97 4.12
N ALA A 186 -15.18 2.82 3.09
CA ALA A 186 -15.05 2.40 1.70
C ALA A 186 -13.65 1.84 1.39
N VAL A 187 -12.59 2.52 1.84
CA VAL A 187 -11.20 2.05 1.68
C VAL A 187 -10.96 0.77 2.49
N GLY A 188 -11.46 0.69 3.72
CA GLY A 188 -11.29 -0.50 4.56
C GLY A 188 -12.02 -1.72 4.04
N LYS A 189 -13.23 -1.54 3.46
CA LYS A 189 -13.96 -2.61 2.78
C LYS A 189 -13.19 -3.12 1.56
N PHE A 190 -12.73 -2.21 0.71
CA PHE A 190 -11.88 -2.57 -0.44
C PHE A 190 -10.59 -3.28 0.00
N ALA A 191 -9.93 -2.81 1.06
CA ALA A 191 -8.72 -3.45 1.58
C ALA A 191 -8.99 -4.88 2.11
N ALA A 192 -10.15 -5.11 2.74
CA ALA A 192 -10.53 -6.45 3.20
C ALA A 192 -10.69 -7.41 2.01
N GLU A 193 -11.35 -6.96 0.94
CA GLU A 193 -11.49 -7.73 -0.29
C GLU A 193 -10.13 -7.99 -0.96
N LEU A 194 -9.27 -6.98 -1.05
CA LEU A 194 -7.92 -7.09 -1.60
C LEU A 194 -7.06 -8.12 -0.85
N TYR A 195 -7.24 -8.24 0.47
CA TYR A 195 -6.52 -9.20 1.31
C TYR A 195 -7.25 -10.54 1.52
N GLY A 196 -8.42 -10.74 0.91
CA GLY A 196 -9.22 -11.95 1.13
C GLY A 196 -9.71 -12.12 2.58
N LEU A 197 -9.92 -11.02 3.31
CA LEU A 197 -10.39 -10.99 4.69
C LEU A 197 -11.92 -10.87 4.78
N PRO A 198 -12.53 -11.24 5.93
CA PRO A 198 -13.94 -10.99 6.17
C PRO A 198 -14.28 -9.50 6.03
N GLU A 199 -15.46 -9.22 5.49
CA GLU A 199 -15.94 -7.86 5.33
C GLU A 199 -16.06 -7.16 6.71
N PRO A 200 -15.52 -5.95 6.87
CA PRO A 200 -15.68 -5.19 8.10
C PRO A 200 -17.14 -4.77 8.32
N GLU A 201 -17.58 -4.75 9.57
CA GLU A 201 -18.92 -4.27 9.94
C GLU A 201 -19.02 -2.74 9.79
N CYS A 202 -19.26 -2.27 8.56
CA CYS A 202 -19.50 -0.87 8.24
C CYS A 202 -20.82 -0.71 7.46
N PRO A 203 -21.96 -0.45 8.15
CA PRO A 203 -23.28 -0.40 7.51
C PRO A 203 -23.45 0.77 6.52
N TYR A 204 -22.52 1.72 6.56
CA TYR A 204 -22.44 2.85 5.65
C TYR A 204 -20.99 3.00 5.19
N TYR A 205 -20.80 3.37 3.92
CA TYR A 205 -19.52 3.70 3.32
C TYR A 205 -19.76 4.56 2.06
N ASN A 206 -18.75 5.33 1.65
CA ASN A 206 -18.84 6.16 0.46
C ASN A 206 -18.78 5.30 -0.81
N THR A 207 -19.86 5.25 -1.58
CA THR A 207 -19.98 4.37 -2.76
C THR A 207 -19.07 4.80 -3.90
N TRP A 208 -18.89 6.11 -4.11
CA TRP A 208 -17.97 6.65 -5.12
C TRP A 208 -16.53 6.20 -4.88
N VAL A 209 -16.06 6.32 -3.64
CA VAL A 209 -14.71 5.89 -3.25
C VAL A 209 -14.53 4.39 -3.49
N TYR A 210 -15.49 3.59 -3.05
CA TYR A 210 -15.43 2.13 -3.21
C TYR A 210 -15.41 1.71 -4.69
N GLN A 211 -16.31 2.26 -5.51
CA GLN A 211 -16.37 1.96 -6.95
C GLN A 211 -15.13 2.43 -7.70
N MET A 212 -14.60 3.60 -7.34
CA MET A 212 -13.37 4.13 -7.93
C MET A 212 -12.16 3.23 -7.67
N LEU A 213 -12.01 2.69 -6.44
CA LEU A 213 -10.96 1.74 -6.10
C LEU A 213 -11.08 0.46 -6.93
N HIS A 214 -12.28 -0.12 -7.00
CA HIS A 214 -12.53 -1.31 -7.83
C HIS A 214 -12.22 -1.08 -9.30
N ARG A 215 -12.70 0.03 -9.86
CA ARG A 215 -12.47 0.39 -11.26
C ARG A 215 -10.98 0.52 -11.58
N VAL A 216 -10.22 1.21 -10.74
CA VAL A 216 -8.78 1.37 -10.94
C VAL A 216 -8.03 0.06 -10.71
N ASN A 217 -8.42 -0.75 -9.72
CA ASN A 217 -7.82 -2.06 -9.47
C ASN A 217 -7.98 -2.99 -10.68
N LEU A 218 -9.18 -3.05 -11.27
CA LEU A 218 -9.45 -3.82 -12.49
C LEU A 218 -8.56 -3.37 -13.66
N VAL A 219 -8.34 -2.06 -13.82
CA VAL A 219 -7.44 -1.55 -14.87
C VAL A 219 -6.00 -1.97 -14.60
N ILE A 220 -5.53 -1.90 -13.34
CA ILE A 220 -4.18 -2.33 -12.96
C ILE A 220 -3.99 -3.82 -13.24
N GLU A 221 -4.93 -4.68 -12.82
CA GLU A 221 -4.88 -6.13 -13.04
C GLU A 221 -4.89 -6.49 -14.53
N ASN A 222 -5.76 -5.84 -15.33
CA ASN A 222 -5.81 -6.09 -16.76
C ASN A 222 -4.57 -5.58 -17.51
N SER A 223 -3.94 -4.50 -17.03
CA SER A 223 -2.71 -3.97 -17.64
C SER A 223 -1.52 -4.90 -17.44
N HIS A 224 -1.48 -5.64 -16.33
CA HIS A 224 -0.49 -6.70 -16.12
C HIS A 224 -0.73 -7.89 -17.07
N ASN A 225 -1.99 -8.30 -17.25
CA ASN A 225 -2.34 -9.42 -18.15
C ASN A 225 -2.05 -9.14 -19.64
N VAL A 226 -2.13 -7.88 -20.10
CA VAL A 226 -1.87 -7.53 -21.51
C VAL A 226 -0.37 -7.56 -21.84
N GLN A 227 0.50 -7.20 -20.89
CA GLN A 227 1.95 -7.30 -21.08
C GLN A 227 2.44 -8.75 -21.21
N ASP A 228 1.72 -9.70 -20.62
CA ASP A 228 2.02 -11.14 -20.74
C ASP A 228 1.66 -11.71 -22.13
N PHE A 229 0.70 -11.11 -22.86
CA PHE A 229 0.31 -11.56 -24.21
C PHE A 229 1.27 -11.07 -25.30
N GLU A 230 1.83 -9.86 -25.18
CA GLU A 230 2.76 -9.32 -26.19
C GLU A 230 4.17 -9.93 -26.11
N HIS A 231 4.49 -10.68 -25.06
CA HIS A 231 5.75 -11.46 -24.96
C HIS A 231 5.61 -12.92 -25.41
N GLN A 232 4.41 -13.36 -25.80
CA GLN A 232 4.15 -14.71 -26.32
C GLN A 232 3.80 -14.76 -27.82
N SER A 233 3.92 -13.65 -28.56
CA SER A 233 3.65 -13.57 -30.01
C SER A 233 4.90 -13.34 -30.85
#